data_AF-A0A5M8RS13-F1
#
_entry.id   AF-A0A5M8RS13-F1
#
_cell.length_a   1.000
_cell.length_b   1.000
_cell.length_c   1.000
_cell.angle_alpha   90.00
_cell.angle_beta   90.00
_cell.angle_gamma   90.00
#
_symmetry.space_group_name_H-M   'P 1'
#
loop_
_entity.id
_entity.type
_entity.pdbx_description
1 polymer ?
#
loop_
_entity_poly.entity_id
_entity_poly.type
_entity_poly.pdbx_seq_one_letter_code
_entity_poly.pdbx_strand_id
1 'polypeptide(L)'
;MDQRKDAEDMSNVETQRNFLTAEEFPEGAYGAAADKDEPVENKSTPWREGQQYYSNFTYEFRNLHQGLPRQYPGAHPTHDEEDKNEE
;
A
#
# COMPACT_ATOMS: atom_id res chain seq x y z
N MET A 1 25.00 9.03 -7.17
CA MET A 1 23.75 8.84 -7.91
C MET A 1 22.79 8.14 -6.96
N ASP A 2 21.70 8.81 -6.60
CA ASP A 2 20.68 8.27 -5.70
C ASP A 2 19.86 7.27 -6.52
N GLN A 3 20.09 5.97 -6.30
CA GLN A 3 19.46 4.89 -7.07
C GLN A 3 17.93 4.93 -7.04
N ARG A 4 17.32 5.70 -6.12
CA ARG A 4 15.87 5.91 -6.04
C ARG A 4 15.33 6.73 -7.22
N LYS A 5 16.07 7.73 -7.71
CA LYS A 5 15.65 8.53 -8.88
C LYS A 5 15.67 7.73 -10.18
N ASP A 6 16.58 6.76 -10.29
CA ASP A 6 16.69 5.91 -11.48
C ASP A 6 15.64 4.75 -11.47
N ALA A 7 15.00 4.49 -10.33
CA ALA A 7 14.00 3.42 -10.18
C ALA A 7 12.55 3.88 -10.43
N GLU A 8 12.30 5.20 -10.39
CA GLU A 8 11.02 5.81 -10.81
C GLU A 8 10.71 5.54 -12.30
N ASP A 9 11.72 5.24 -13.13
CA ASP A 9 11.54 4.93 -14.55
C ASP A 9 10.66 3.67 -14.82
N MET A 10 10.34 2.86 -13.79
CA MET A 10 9.53 1.64 -13.92
C MET A 10 8.42 1.54 -12.85
N SER A 11 7.29 2.22 -13.07
CA SER A 11 6.12 2.23 -12.18
C SER A 11 5.62 0.84 -11.76
N ASN A 12 5.62 -0.13 -12.68
CA ASN A 12 5.19 -1.51 -12.39
C ASN A 12 6.05 -2.21 -11.32
N VAL A 13 7.37 -1.96 -11.35
CA VAL A 13 8.33 -2.59 -10.42
C VAL A 13 8.17 -1.98 -9.03
N GLU A 14 8.02 -0.65 -8.97
CA GLU A 14 7.78 0.06 -7.73
C GLU A 14 6.43 -0.30 -7.13
N THR A 15 5.38 -0.41 -7.95
CA THR A 15 4.05 -0.89 -7.50
C THR A 15 4.16 -2.29 -6.89
N GLN A 16 4.80 -3.25 -7.56
CA GLN A 16 4.98 -4.61 -7.05
C GLN A 16 5.79 -4.65 -5.75
N ARG A 17 6.75 -3.73 -5.58
CA ARG A 17 7.61 -3.65 -4.40
C ARG A 17 6.91 -3.01 -3.20
N ASN A 18 6.05 -2.02 -3.47
CA ASN A 18 5.46 -1.16 -2.45
C ASN A 18 4.06 -1.61 -2.03
N PHE A 19 3.26 -2.15 -2.95
CA PHE A 19 1.93 -2.65 -2.62
C PHE A 19 1.97 -4.11 -2.21
N LEU A 20 1.61 -4.36 -0.95
CA LEU A 20 1.57 -5.67 -0.34
C LEU A 20 0.16 -6.25 -0.45
N THR A 21 0.08 -7.54 -0.74
CA THR A 21 -1.19 -8.28 -0.66
C THR A 21 -1.61 -8.40 0.80
N ALA A 22 -2.87 -8.07 1.09
CA ALA A 22 -3.45 -8.34 2.40
C ALA A 22 -3.79 -9.83 2.50
N GLU A 23 -3.27 -10.50 3.53
CA GLU A 23 -3.62 -11.88 3.83
C GLU A 23 -4.96 -11.94 4.59
N GLU A 24 -5.80 -12.91 4.23
CA GLU A 24 -7.13 -13.07 4.87
C GLU A 24 -7.04 -13.75 6.24
N PHE A 25 -6.04 -14.62 6.43
CA PHE A 25 -5.79 -15.34 7.68
C PHE A 25 -4.30 -15.23 8.06
N PRO A 26 -3.86 -14.05 8.54
CA PRO A 26 -2.47 -13.83 8.93
C PRO A 26 -2.02 -14.69 10.13
N GLU A 27 -2.96 -15.21 10.91
CA GLU A 27 -2.74 -16.20 11.97
C GLU A 27 -2.65 -17.66 11.46
N GLY A 28 -2.88 -17.88 10.16
CA GLY A 28 -2.91 -19.20 9.54
C GLY A 28 -4.32 -19.80 9.41
N ALA A 29 -4.38 -21.01 8.84
CA ALA A 29 -5.66 -21.67 8.58
C ALA A 29 -6.47 -21.91 9.87
N TYR A 30 -7.79 -21.85 9.77
CA TYR A 30 -8.67 -22.13 10.91
C TYR A 30 -8.34 -23.48 11.58
N GLY A 31 -8.01 -23.43 12.88
CA GLY A 31 -7.62 -24.60 13.66
C GLY A 31 -6.13 -24.98 13.58
N ALA A 32 -5.28 -24.15 12.98
CA ALA A 32 -3.84 -24.31 13.02
C ALA A 32 -3.33 -24.33 14.48
N ALA A 33 -2.36 -25.21 14.75
CA ALA A 33 -1.74 -25.34 16.07
C ALA A 33 -0.54 -24.40 16.27
N ALA A 34 0.01 -23.85 15.18
CA ALA A 34 1.10 -22.89 15.21
C ALA A 34 0.59 -21.52 15.66
N ASP A 35 1.48 -20.73 16.29
CA ASP A 35 1.30 -19.30 16.61
C ASP A 35 0.05 -18.95 17.44
N LYS A 36 -0.51 -19.93 18.15
CA LYS A 36 -1.74 -19.79 18.93
C LYS A 36 -1.66 -18.73 20.04
N ASP A 37 -0.49 -18.62 20.66
CA ASP A 37 -0.24 -17.70 21.77
C ASP A 37 0.66 -16.53 21.34
N GLU A 38 0.99 -16.42 20.05
CA GLU A 38 1.82 -15.35 19.49
C GLU A 38 0.92 -14.25 18.89
N PRO A 39 1.26 -12.96 19.08
CA PRO A 39 0.55 -11.89 18.40
C PRO A 39 0.68 -12.01 16.90
N VAL A 40 -0.41 -11.76 16.19
CA VAL A 40 -0.40 -11.70 14.73
C VAL A 40 0.39 -10.47 14.29
N GLU A 41 1.49 -10.72 13.59
CA GLU A 41 2.30 -9.67 12.96
C GLU A 41 1.95 -9.58 11.49
N ASN A 42 1.64 -8.37 11.02
CA ASN A 42 1.26 -8.16 9.62
C ASN A 42 2.39 -8.49 8.63
N LYS A 43 3.66 -8.46 9.06
CA LYS A 43 4.81 -8.62 8.19
C LYS A 43 6.03 -9.22 8.90
N SER A 44 6.66 -10.22 8.27
CA SER A 44 7.89 -10.85 8.76
C SER A 44 9.18 -10.06 8.44
N THR A 45 9.09 -9.07 7.56
CA THR A 45 10.22 -8.22 7.17
C THR A 45 9.97 -6.75 7.57
N PRO A 46 11.02 -5.98 7.90
CA PRO A 46 10.86 -4.57 8.23
C PRO A 46 10.11 -3.80 7.14
N TRP A 47 9.32 -2.82 7.56
CA TRP A 47 8.66 -1.87 6.67
C TRP A 47 9.70 -1.07 5.88
N ARG A 48 9.43 -0.88 4.59
CA ARG A 48 10.20 0.01 3.71
C ARG A 48 9.36 1.26 3.44
N GLU A 49 10.03 2.36 3.16
CA GLU A 49 9.37 3.60 2.75
C GLU A 49 8.45 3.36 1.54
N GLY A 50 7.24 3.93 1.57
CA GLY A 50 6.23 3.77 0.52
C GLY A 50 5.43 2.46 0.55
N GLN A 51 5.78 1.49 1.42
CA GLN A 51 5.04 0.24 1.49
C GLN A 51 3.66 0.39 2.14
N GLN A 52 2.65 -0.24 1.55
CA GLN A 52 1.27 -0.24 2.03
C GLN A 52 0.52 -1.48 1.54
N TYR A 53 -0.59 -1.83 2.21
CA TYR A 53 -1.49 -2.87 1.71
C TYR A 53 -2.45 -2.31 0.66
N TYR A 54 -2.91 -3.17 -0.25
CA TYR A 54 -4.08 -2.87 -1.07
C TYR A 54 -5.30 -2.64 -0.18
N SER A 55 -5.86 -1.43 -0.24
CA SER A 55 -7.04 -1.05 0.53
C SER A 55 -8.28 -1.05 -0.36
N ASN A 56 -9.29 -1.80 0.05
CA ASN A 56 -10.56 -1.94 -0.65
C ASN A 56 -11.40 -0.65 -0.63
N PHE A 57 -10.97 0.37 0.12
CA PHE A 57 -11.67 1.65 0.27
C PHE A 57 -11.01 2.80 -0.51
N THR A 58 -9.94 2.50 -1.26
CA THR A 58 -9.21 3.48 -2.07
C THR A 58 -9.61 3.39 -3.54
N TYR A 59 -9.24 4.42 -4.33
CA TYR A 59 -9.46 4.38 -5.77
C TYR A 59 -8.65 3.23 -6.39
N GLU A 60 -9.28 2.51 -7.33
CA GLU A 60 -8.60 1.42 -8.06
C GLU A 60 -7.45 1.94 -8.93
N PHE A 61 -7.60 3.14 -9.49
CA PHE A 61 -6.59 3.78 -10.32
C PHE A 61 -6.21 5.15 -9.75
N ARG A 62 -5.37 5.15 -8.72
CA ARG A 62 -5.02 6.34 -7.90
C ARG A 62 -4.35 7.43 -8.72
N ASN A 63 -3.44 7.05 -9.60
CA ASN A 63 -2.79 7.84 -10.65
C ASN A 63 -3.79 8.76 -11.38
N LEU A 64 -4.90 8.20 -11.87
CA LEU A 64 -5.91 8.98 -12.59
C LEU A 64 -6.64 9.99 -11.69
N HIS A 65 -6.73 9.69 -10.39
CA HIS A 65 -7.43 10.51 -9.41
C HIS A 65 -6.50 11.48 -8.67
N GLN A 66 -5.20 11.46 -8.95
CA GLN A 66 -4.24 12.33 -8.30
C GLN A 66 -4.54 13.80 -8.59
N GLY A 67 -4.62 14.62 -7.54
CA GLY A 67 -4.92 16.04 -7.68
C GLY A 67 -6.37 16.34 -8.06
N LEU A 68 -7.23 15.32 -8.09
CA LEU A 68 -8.67 15.47 -8.31
C LEU A 68 -9.42 15.39 -6.98
N PRO A 69 -9.86 16.53 -6.41
CA PRO A 69 -10.58 16.52 -5.16
C PRO A 69 -11.96 15.88 -5.32
N ARG A 70 -12.40 15.19 -4.27
CA ARG A 70 -13.76 14.62 -4.18
C ARG A 70 -14.79 15.75 -4.21
N GLN A 71 -15.75 15.68 -5.12
CA GLN A 71 -16.75 16.73 -5.37
C GLN A 71 -17.98 16.67 -4.42
N TYR A 72 -17.91 15.90 -3.33
CA TYR A 72 -19.02 15.75 -2.39
C TYR A 72 -18.86 16.67 -1.17
N PRO A 73 -19.91 17.38 -0.71
CA PRO A 73 -19.82 18.24 0.47
C PRO A 73 -19.38 17.46 1.72
N GLY A 74 -18.32 17.91 2.39
CA GLY A 74 -17.77 17.24 3.58
C GLY A 74 -16.96 15.97 3.27
N ALA A 75 -16.56 15.75 2.01
CA ALA A 75 -15.69 14.65 1.67
C ALA A 75 -14.31 14.79 2.35
N HIS A 76 -13.76 13.65 2.76
CA HIS A 76 -12.39 13.58 3.28
C HIS A 76 -11.37 13.92 2.18
N PRO A 77 -10.25 14.59 2.51
CA PRO A 77 -9.13 14.77 1.58
C PRO A 77 -8.64 13.44 0.99
N THR A 78 -8.14 13.47 -0.24
CA THR A 78 -7.63 12.29 -0.97
C THR A 78 -6.29 11.77 -0.44
N HIS A 79 -5.59 12.58 0.38
CA HIS A 79 -4.24 12.29 0.90
C HIS A 79 -3.15 12.18 -0.17
N ASP A 80 -3.34 12.82 -1.32
CA ASP A 80 -2.35 12.84 -2.39
C ASP A 80 -1.09 13.62 -1.94
N GLU A 81 0.10 13.09 -2.23
CA GLU A 81 1.36 13.81 -2.02
C GLU A 81 1.58 14.80 -3.18
N GLU A 82 1.65 16.11 -2.89
CA GLU A 82 1.80 17.15 -3.92
C GLU A 82 3.14 17.07 -4.68
N ASP A 83 4.17 16.51 -4.05
CA ASP A 83 5.55 16.48 -4.58
C ASP A 83 5.93 15.16 -5.30
N LYS A 84 5.02 14.18 -5.37
CA LYS A 84 5.28 12.88 -6.03
C LYS A 84 4.17 12.51 -6.98
N ASN A 85 4.47 12.23 -8.24
CA ASN A 85 3.50 11.57 -9.13
C ASN A 85 3.37 10.10 -8.70
N GLU A 86 2.17 9.69 -8.30
CA GLU A 86 1.85 8.28 -8.09
C GLU A 86 1.61 7.64 -9.46
N GLU A 87 2.69 7.26 -10.16
CA GLU A 87 2.59 6.50 -11.43
C GLU A 87 2.30 5.01 -11.22
#